data_AF-A0ABD5MW79-F1
#
_entry.id   AF-A0ABD5MW79-F1
#
_cell.length_a   1.000
_cell.length_b   1.000
_cell.length_c   1.000
_cell.angle_alpha   90.00
_cell.angle_beta   90.00
_cell.angle_gamma   90.00
#
_symmetry.space_group_name_H-M   'P 1'
#
loop_
_entity.id
_entity.type
_entity.pdbx_description
1 polymer ?
#
loop_
_entity_poly.entity_id
_entity_poly.type
_entity_poly.pdbx_seq_one_letter_code
_entity_poly.pdbx_strand_id
1 'polypeptide(L)'
;MKKKLLVIPVILLTFVLLSIPVMAAPATKIEGVTLTFDHIPTLGPQNFVDHTIIQTRGGTSFGEATLTIPGIPLPKGTWDTTWTSTAKWPSFPIPDPEGGNMIREKVKMIFTGVGTNGTFEGRAQWKWVGTMGALLSIEVHMVLRGTGDFKGQTLKLSSEPALPAVIEGCLIIPK
;
A
#
# COMPACT_ATOMS: atom_id res chain seq x y z
N MET A 1 36.70 37.23 42.85
CA MET A 1 36.34 36.81 41.47
C MET A 1 35.02 36.05 41.51
N LYS A 2 34.01 36.49 40.74
CA LYS A 2 32.60 36.10 40.85
C LYS A 2 32.34 34.70 40.25
N LYS A 3 32.30 33.65 41.08
CA LYS A 3 31.97 32.26 40.69
C LYS A 3 30.56 32.07 40.07
N LYS A 4 29.70 33.09 40.13
CA LYS A 4 28.33 33.06 39.59
C LYS A 4 28.24 33.20 38.07
N LEU A 5 29.31 33.66 37.40
CA LEU A 5 29.25 33.94 35.95
C LEU A 5 29.31 32.66 35.08
N LEU A 6 29.82 31.55 35.61
CA LEU A 6 30.05 30.31 34.84
C LEU A 6 28.90 29.30 34.96
N VAL A 7 28.00 29.48 35.93
CA VAL A 7 26.87 28.56 36.19
C VAL A 7 25.75 28.75 35.15
N ILE A 8 25.54 29.98 34.68
CA ILE A 8 24.49 30.32 33.71
C ILE A 8 24.71 29.65 32.34
N PRO A 9 25.91 29.71 31.71
CA PRO A 9 26.12 29.06 30.41
C PRO A 9 26.04 27.53 30.47
N VAL A 10 26.42 26.91 31.60
CA VAL A 10 26.34 25.44 31.76
C VAL A 10 24.89 24.98 31.83
N ILE A 11 24.04 25.67 32.59
CA ILE A 11 22.60 25.34 32.68
C ILE A 11 21.91 25.51 31.33
N LEU A 12 22.26 26.58 30.58
CA LEU A 12 21.69 26.83 29.25
C LEU A 12 22.09 25.73 28.26
N LEU A 13 23.34 25.28 28.29
CA LEU A 13 23.84 24.20 27.44
C LEU A 13 23.15 22.86 27.75
N THR A 14 22.90 22.54 29.03
CA THR A 14 22.18 21.33 29.41
C THR A 14 20.72 21.37 28.95
N PHE A 15 20.06 22.53 29.02
CA PHE A 15 18.70 22.70 28.50
C PHE A 15 18.63 22.54 26.98
N VAL A 16 19.62 23.06 26.25
CA VAL A 16 19.73 22.87 24.80
C VAL A 16 19.95 21.40 24.46
N LEU A 17 20.83 20.70 25.18
CA LEU A 17 21.10 19.27 24.99
C LEU A 17 19.88 18.38 25.33
N LEU A 18 19.08 18.74 26.34
CA LEU A 18 17.83 18.05 26.68
C LEU A 18 16.67 18.38 25.72
N SER A 19 16.77 19.49 24.98
CA SER A 19 15.79 19.88 23.96
C SER A 19 16.04 19.23 22.60
N ILE A 20 17.16 18.50 22.44
CA ILE A 20 17.39 17.71 21.23
C ILE A 20 16.30 16.63 21.23
N PRO A 21 15.39 16.61 20.23
CA PRO A 21 14.41 15.55 20.14
C PRO A 21 15.18 14.23 20.12
N VAL A 22 14.92 13.37 21.12
CA VAL A 22 15.42 12.00 21.11
C VAL A 22 14.91 11.41 19.80
N MET A 23 15.80 11.29 18.82
CA MET A 23 15.43 10.71 17.53
C MET A 23 14.93 9.31 17.85
N ALA A 24 13.62 9.10 17.67
CA ALA A 24 13.01 7.80 17.88
C ALA A 24 13.84 6.77 17.11
N ALA A 25 14.07 5.61 17.74
CA ALA A 25 14.88 4.57 17.14
C ALA A 25 14.37 4.26 15.73
N PRO A 26 15.26 4.05 14.75
CA PRO A 26 14.85 3.88 13.37
C PRO A 26 13.89 2.69 13.22
N ALA A 27 12.84 2.88 12.42
CA ALA A 27 11.87 1.84 12.14
C ALA A 27 12.54 0.60 11.54
N THR A 28 12.04 -0.57 11.89
CA THR A 28 12.54 -1.84 11.32
C THR A 28 11.86 -2.09 9.99
N LYS A 29 12.63 -2.40 8.95
CA LYS A 29 12.13 -2.75 7.62
C LYS A 29 12.39 -4.24 7.34
N ILE A 30 11.33 -4.98 7.05
CA ILE A 30 11.39 -6.39 6.61
C ILE A 30 11.12 -6.40 5.11
N GLU A 31 12.11 -6.77 4.30
CA GLU A 31 12.01 -6.91 2.84
C GLU A 31 11.49 -8.30 2.45
N GLY A 32 11.22 -8.52 1.17
CA GLY A 32 10.83 -9.82 0.63
C GLY A 32 9.40 -10.23 1.00
N VAL A 33 8.55 -9.25 1.32
CA VAL A 33 7.13 -9.49 1.56
C VAL A 33 6.44 -9.70 0.22
N THR A 34 5.67 -10.76 0.08
CA THR A 34 4.92 -11.05 -1.16
C THR A 34 3.43 -11.19 -0.89
N LEU A 35 2.62 -10.71 -1.82
CA LEU A 35 1.18 -10.85 -1.84
C LEU A 35 0.74 -11.47 -3.16
N THR A 36 -0.01 -12.57 -3.06
CA THR A 36 -0.62 -13.23 -4.22
C THR A 36 -2.12 -13.30 -4.03
N PHE A 37 -2.87 -13.07 -5.12
CA PHE A 37 -4.31 -13.20 -5.14
C PHE A 37 -4.70 -14.45 -5.92
N ASP A 38 -5.73 -15.13 -5.45
CA ASP A 38 -6.29 -16.27 -6.18
C ASP A 38 -7.13 -15.80 -7.40
N HIS A 39 -7.51 -14.51 -7.43
CA HIS A 39 -8.28 -13.88 -8.50
C HIS A 39 -8.01 -12.38 -8.53
N ILE A 40 -7.91 -11.79 -9.73
CA ILE A 40 -7.79 -10.34 -9.92
C ILE A 40 -9.18 -9.71 -9.69
N PRO A 41 -9.29 -8.55 -9.01
CA PRO A 41 -10.56 -7.85 -8.85
C PRO A 41 -11.24 -7.59 -10.19
N THR A 42 -12.50 -8.02 -10.32
CA THR A 42 -13.30 -7.74 -11.52
C THR A 42 -13.70 -6.26 -11.54
N LEU A 43 -13.51 -5.60 -12.67
CA LEU A 43 -14.04 -4.25 -12.90
C LEU A 43 -15.56 -4.32 -12.94
N GLY A 44 -16.19 -3.50 -12.10
CA GLY A 44 -17.64 -3.36 -12.02
C GLY A 44 -18.20 -2.59 -13.22
N PRO A 45 -19.48 -2.20 -13.18
CA PRO A 45 -20.16 -1.54 -14.29
C PRO A 45 -19.46 -0.24 -14.73
N GLN A 46 -19.07 -0.19 -15.99
CA GLN A 46 -18.36 0.95 -16.59
C GLN A 46 -19.38 1.95 -17.19
N ASN A 47 -19.22 3.23 -16.87
CA ASN A 47 -19.96 4.31 -17.51
C ASN A 47 -19.00 5.20 -18.29
N PHE A 48 -19.37 5.53 -19.52
CA PHE A 48 -18.69 6.53 -20.32
C PHE A 48 -19.21 7.90 -19.90
N VAL A 49 -18.32 8.75 -19.39
CA VAL A 49 -18.67 10.12 -18.95
C VAL A 49 -18.32 11.14 -20.02
N ASP A 50 -17.35 10.81 -20.89
CA ASP A 50 -16.98 11.57 -22.07
C ASP A 50 -16.26 10.64 -23.07
N HIS A 51 -16.08 11.05 -24.33
CA HIS A 51 -15.40 10.30 -25.41
C HIS A 51 -14.00 9.78 -25.05
N THR A 52 -13.43 10.24 -23.93
CA THR A 52 -12.12 9.83 -23.42
C THR A 52 -12.08 9.47 -21.94
N ILE A 53 -13.21 9.49 -21.22
CA ILE A 53 -13.22 9.22 -19.77
C ILE A 53 -14.23 8.11 -19.45
N ILE A 54 -13.69 7.00 -18.94
CA ILE A 54 -14.48 5.92 -18.35
C ILE A 54 -14.47 6.11 -16.84
N GLN A 55 -15.65 6.34 -16.27
CA GLN A 55 -15.84 6.25 -14.83
C GLN A 55 -16.59 4.98 -14.51
N THR A 56 -15.99 4.17 -13.69
CA THR A 56 -16.64 2.96 -13.19
C THR A 56 -17.24 3.36 -11.84
N ARG A 57 -18.58 3.33 -11.74
CA ARG A 57 -19.25 3.57 -10.46
C ARG A 57 -18.77 2.49 -9.52
N GLY A 58 -18.32 2.90 -8.34
CA GLY A 58 -17.51 2.05 -7.48
C GLY A 58 -18.06 0.65 -7.28
N GLY A 59 -17.15 -0.31 -7.12
CA GLY A 59 -17.49 -1.73 -6.92
C GLY A 59 -16.89 -2.28 -5.65
N THR A 60 -17.31 -3.50 -5.33
CA THR A 60 -16.72 -4.33 -4.30
C THR A 60 -16.08 -5.54 -4.93
N SER A 61 -14.96 -6.00 -4.38
CA SER A 61 -14.40 -7.30 -4.71
C SER A 61 -14.00 -8.03 -3.43
N PHE A 62 -14.14 -9.35 -3.46
CA PHE A 62 -13.80 -10.22 -2.35
C PHE A 62 -13.08 -11.44 -2.90
N GLY A 63 -12.14 -11.98 -2.13
CA GLY A 63 -11.56 -13.28 -2.42
C GLY A 63 -10.56 -13.74 -1.36
N GLU A 64 -9.68 -14.64 -1.77
CA GLU A 64 -8.54 -15.09 -0.97
C GLU A 64 -7.23 -14.42 -1.41
N ALA A 65 -6.39 -14.10 -0.43
CA ALA A 65 -5.06 -13.56 -0.66
C ALA A 65 -4.07 -14.20 0.30
N THR A 66 -2.88 -14.53 -0.22
CA THR A 66 -1.78 -15.08 0.57
C THR A 66 -0.72 -14.01 0.76
N LEU A 67 -0.52 -13.58 2.00
CA LEU A 67 0.56 -12.67 2.39
C LEU A 67 1.69 -13.48 3.01
N THR A 68 2.88 -13.39 2.45
CA THR A 68 4.10 -14.00 2.99
C THR A 68 4.99 -12.90 3.54
N ILE A 69 5.28 -12.94 4.83
CA ILE A 69 6.25 -12.04 5.47
C ILE A 69 7.41 -12.90 6.00
N PRO A 70 8.66 -12.65 5.57
CA PRO A 70 9.79 -13.44 6.03
C PRO A 70 9.91 -13.48 7.55
N GLY A 71 10.05 -14.69 8.10
CA GLY A 71 10.16 -14.93 9.53
C GLY A 71 8.86 -14.84 10.32
N ILE A 72 7.72 -14.59 9.66
CA ILE A 72 6.40 -14.56 10.30
C ILE A 72 5.54 -15.66 9.67
N PRO A 73 5.17 -16.73 10.41
CA PRO A 73 4.22 -17.71 9.92
C PRO A 73 2.84 -17.04 9.84
N LEU A 74 2.35 -16.80 8.63
CA LEU A 74 1.04 -16.19 8.41
C LEU A 74 0.04 -17.24 7.89
N PRO A 75 -1.19 -17.24 8.40
CA PRO A 75 -2.27 -18.00 7.77
C PRO A 75 -2.67 -17.36 6.42
N LYS A 76 -3.37 -18.13 5.59
CA LYS A 76 -4.11 -17.56 4.44
C LYS A 76 -5.09 -16.50 4.94
N GLY A 77 -5.17 -15.37 4.24
CA GLY A 77 -6.07 -14.28 4.56
C GLY A 77 -7.22 -14.16 3.57
N THR A 78 -8.26 -13.44 3.97
CA THR A 78 -9.29 -12.96 3.05
C THR A 78 -9.01 -11.50 2.71
N TRP A 79 -9.42 -11.07 1.52
CA TRP A 79 -9.31 -9.67 1.12
C TRP A 79 -10.67 -9.15 0.70
N ASP A 80 -10.96 -7.91 1.10
CA ASP A 80 -12.16 -7.16 0.74
C ASP A 80 -11.72 -5.78 0.24
N THR A 81 -12.21 -5.37 -0.92
CA THR A 81 -11.92 -4.07 -1.49
C THR A 81 -13.18 -3.34 -1.88
N THR A 82 -13.15 -2.03 -1.65
CA THR A 82 -14.09 -1.09 -2.26
C THR A 82 -13.30 -0.17 -3.16
N TRP A 83 -13.70 -0.03 -4.41
CA TRP A 83 -12.91 0.71 -5.38
C TRP A 83 -13.73 1.71 -6.16
N THR A 84 -13.05 2.71 -6.70
CA THR A 84 -13.58 3.66 -7.67
C THR A 84 -12.52 3.84 -8.73
N SER A 85 -12.87 3.73 -10.01
CA SER A 85 -11.90 3.97 -11.08
C SER A 85 -12.32 5.12 -11.96
N THR A 86 -11.35 5.97 -12.26
CA THR A 86 -11.45 6.96 -13.33
C THR A 86 -10.32 6.67 -14.29
N ALA A 87 -10.65 6.14 -15.45
CA ALA A 87 -9.71 5.88 -16.51
C ALA A 87 -9.85 6.94 -17.58
N LYS A 88 -8.73 7.56 -17.99
CA LYS A 88 -8.70 8.40 -19.18
C LYS A 88 -8.16 7.56 -20.34
N TRP A 89 -9.01 7.30 -21.32
CA TRP A 89 -8.69 6.64 -22.57
C TRP A 89 -8.60 7.73 -23.64
N PRO A 90 -7.42 8.23 -24.00
CA PRO A 90 -7.31 9.34 -24.96
C PRO A 90 -7.90 9.00 -26.34
N SER A 91 -8.09 7.72 -26.67
CA SER A 91 -8.71 7.27 -27.91
C SER A 91 -9.53 5.99 -27.73
N PHE A 92 -10.75 6.01 -27.19
CA PHE A 92 -11.59 4.81 -27.21
C PHE A 92 -12.02 4.44 -28.66
N PRO A 93 -12.05 3.15 -29.09
CA PRO A 93 -11.62 1.94 -28.38
C PRO A 93 -10.14 1.59 -28.58
N ILE A 94 -9.37 2.44 -29.27
CA ILE A 94 -7.94 2.25 -29.57
C ILE A 94 -7.13 2.32 -28.27
N PRO A 95 -6.59 1.20 -27.78
CA PRO A 95 -5.88 1.22 -26.53
C PRO A 95 -4.60 2.03 -26.70
N ASP A 96 -4.48 3.09 -25.92
CA ASP A 96 -3.25 3.84 -25.83
C ASP A 96 -2.28 3.01 -24.97
N PRO A 97 -1.16 2.52 -25.52
CA PRO A 97 -0.18 1.74 -24.76
C PRO A 97 0.45 2.56 -23.62
N GLU A 98 0.39 3.89 -23.68
CA GLU A 98 0.84 4.82 -22.63
C GLU A 98 -0.34 5.34 -21.78
N GLY A 99 -1.58 5.13 -22.23
CA GLY A 99 -2.83 5.57 -21.63
C GLY A 99 -3.18 4.72 -20.42
N GLY A 100 -2.55 5.02 -19.29
CA GLY A 100 -2.73 4.29 -18.04
C GLY A 100 -4.15 4.36 -17.52
N ASN A 101 -4.88 3.25 -17.59
CA ASN A 101 -6.12 3.09 -16.84
C ASN A 101 -5.80 2.99 -15.36
N MET A 102 -6.01 4.07 -14.63
CA MET A 102 -5.72 4.13 -13.20
C MET A 102 -6.98 3.85 -12.39
N ILE A 103 -6.91 2.79 -11.59
CA ILE A 103 -7.93 2.45 -10.60
C ILE A 103 -7.39 2.81 -9.24
N ARG A 104 -8.18 3.50 -8.43
CA ARG A 104 -7.82 3.84 -7.06
C ARG A 104 -8.79 3.16 -6.10
N GLU A 105 -8.24 2.31 -5.26
CA GLU A 105 -9.04 1.45 -4.38
C GLU A 105 -8.80 1.79 -2.92
N LYS A 106 -9.82 1.56 -2.10
CA LYS A 106 -9.65 1.30 -0.68
C LYS A 106 -9.60 -0.20 -0.50
N VAL A 107 -8.49 -0.67 0.06
CA VAL A 107 -8.24 -2.10 0.26
C VAL A 107 -8.26 -2.39 1.74
N LYS A 108 -8.93 -3.47 2.14
CA LYS A 108 -8.92 -4.01 3.49
C LYS A 108 -8.63 -5.52 3.42
N MET A 109 -7.45 -5.92 3.86
CA MET A 109 -7.06 -7.33 3.91
C MET A 109 -7.11 -7.83 5.34
N ILE A 110 -7.85 -8.91 5.57
CA ILE A 110 -8.10 -9.50 6.89
C ILE A 110 -7.37 -10.84 6.96
N PHE A 111 -6.46 -10.97 7.91
CA PHE A 111 -5.71 -12.20 8.14
C PHE A 111 -6.12 -12.78 9.48
N THR A 112 -6.82 -13.92 9.43
CA THR A 112 -7.31 -14.65 10.61
C THR A 112 -6.83 -16.09 10.56
N GLY A 113 -6.12 -16.53 11.60
CA GLY A 113 -5.69 -17.91 11.76
C GLY A 113 -4.95 -18.16 13.08
N VAL A 114 -4.35 -19.33 13.21
CA VAL A 114 -3.72 -19.76 14.47
C VAL A 114 -2.52 -18.86 14.79
N GLY A 115 -2.71 -17.92 15.71
CA GLY A 115 -1.68 -16.99 16.16
C GLY A 115 -1.60 -15.65 15.41
N THR A 116 -2.55 -15.35 14.52
CA THR A 116 -2.62 -14.01 13.89
C THR A 116 -4.07 -13.59 13.64
N ASN A 117 -4.44 -12.44 14.18
CA ASN A 117 -5.69 -11.72 13.96
C ASN A 117 -5.39 -10.24 13.71
N GLY A 118 -5.28 -9.87 12.44
CA GLY A 118 -4.91 -8.52 12.06
C GLY A 118 -5.50 -8.11 10.72
N THR A 119 -5.51 -6.81 10.46
CA THR A 119 -6.00 -6.26 9.20
C THR A 119 -5.00 -5.25 8.66
N PHE A 120 -4.78 -5.24 7.35
CA PHE A 120 -4.11 -4.15 6.64
C PHE A 120 -5.13 -3.37 5.82
N GLU A 121 -5.28 -2.07 6.10
CA GLU A 121 -6.21 -1.20 5.41
C GLU A 121 -5.50 0.02 4.81
N GLY A 122 -5.86 0.41 3.60
CA GLY A 122 -5.29 1.60 2.98
C GLY A 122 -5.69 1.78 1.53
N ARG A 123 -4.75 2.24 0.71
CA ARG A 123 -4.99 2.55 -0.69
C ARG A 123 -4.18 1.63 -1.58
N ALA A 124 -4.81 1.18 -2.65
CA ALA A 124 -4.14 0.56 -3.79
C ALA A 124 -4.38 1.41 -5.05
N GLN A 125 -3.38 1.44 -5.91
CA GLN A 125 -3.47 1.98 -7.24
C GLN A 125 -3.10 0.88 -8.22
N TRP A 126 -4.02 0.59 -9.14
CA TRP A 126 -3.79 -0.35 -10.23
C TRP A 126 -3.69 0.45 -11.51
N LYS A 127 -2.68 0.17 -12.31
CA LYS A 127 -2.51 0.73 -13.64
C LYS A 127 -2.42 -0.43 -14.62
N TRP A 128 -3.41 -0.51 -15.48
CA TRP A 128 -3.40 -1.46 -16.57
C TRP A 128 -2.55 -0.88 -17.70
N VAL A 129 -1.59 -1.67 -18.18
CA VAL A 129 -0.67 -1.29 -19.24
C VAL A 129 -0.84 -2.29 -20.38
N GLY A 130 -1.06 -1.76 -21.59
CA GLY A 130 -1.24 -2.52 -22.81
C GLY A 130 -2.65 -2.45 -23.40
N THR A 131 -2.86 -3.25 -24.44
CA THR A 131 -4.02 -3.17 -25.35
C THR A 131 -5.06 -4.22 -25.01
N MET A 132 -6.37 -3.89 -25.00
CA MET A 132 -7.43 -4.92 -24.91
C MET A 132 -7.29 -5.89 -26.08
N GLY A 133 -6.94 -7.15 -25.80
CA GLY A 133 -6.67 -8.20 -26.79
C GLY A 133 -5.18 -8.60 -26.91
N ALA A 134 -4.26 -7.80 -26.39
CA ALA A 134 -2.87 -8.19 -26.13
C ALA A 134 -2.66 -8.42 -24.62
N LEU A 135 -1.48 -8.91 -24.22
CA LEU A 135 -1.11 -9.12 -22.82
C LEU A 135 -1.32 -7.84 -22.00
N LEU A 136 -2.43 -7.79 -21.26
CA LEU A 136 -2.70 -6.77 -20.27
C LEU A 136 -1.77 -7.01 -19.09
N SER A 137 -0.80 -6.12 -18.90
CA SER A 137 0.05 -6.14 -17.71
C SER A 137 -0.52 -5.19 -16.67
N ILE A 138 -0.23 -5.47 -15.40
CA ILE A 138 -0.80 -4.73 -14.28
C ILE A 138 0.35 -4.22 -13.40
N GLU A 139 0.50 -2.91 -13.35
CA GLU A 139 1.30 -2.24 -12.32
C GLU A 139 0.42 -1.99 -11.10
N VAL A 140 0.94 -2.31 -9.92
CA VAL A 140 0.22 -2.09 -8.66
C VAL A 140 1.10 -1.36 -7.68
N HIS A 141 0.51 -0.44 -6.92
CA HIS A 141 1.14 0.20 -5.78
C HIS A 141 0.16 0.23 -4.61
N MET A 142 0.54 -0.34 -3.47
CA MET A 142 -0.26 -0.38 -2.25
C MET A 142 0.50 0.18 -1.06
N VAL A 143 -0.19 0.96 -0.23
CA VAL A 143 0.30 1.39 1.08
C VAL A 143 -0.82 1.20 2.09
N LEU A 144 -0.62 0.26 3.01
CA LEU A 144 -1.64 -0.23 3.93
C LEU A 144 -1.14 -0.13 5.37
N ARG A 145 -2.02 0.24 6.29
CA ARG A 145 -1.75 0.37 7.72
C ARG A 145 -2.34 -0.82 8.47
N GLY A 146 -1.53 -1.40 9.34
CA GLY A 146 -1.92 -2.54 10.14
C GLY A 146 -2.76 -2.17 11.36
N THR A 147 -3.72 -3.04 11.69
CA THR A 147 -4.52 -3.05 12.92
C THR A 147 -4.55 -4.46 13.51
N GLY A 148 -5.07 -4.64 14.73
CA GLY A 148 -4.97 -5.91 15.46
C GLY A 148 -3.52 -6.27 15.74
N ASP A 149 -3.12 -7.48 15.39
CA ASP A 149 -1.74 -7.97 15.56
C ASP A 149 -0.71 -7.21 14.72
N PHE A 150 -1.16 -6.47 13.70
CA PHE A 150 -0.30 -5.61 12.87
C PHE A 150 -0.33 -4.14 13.30
N LYS A 151 -0.92 -3.80 14.46
CA LYS A 151 -1.11 -2.39 14.87
C LYS A 151 0.19 -1.60 14.83
N GLY A 152 0.14 -0.44 14.14
CA GLY A 152 1.27 0.46 13.96
C GLY A 152 2.18 0.10 12.79
N GLN A 153 2.10 -1.12 12.26
CA GLN A 153 2.91 -1.56 11.13
C GLN A 153 2.37 -0.99 9.82
N THR A 154 3.25 -0.86 8.82
CA THR A 154 2.89 -0.38 7.48
C THR A 154 3.38 -1.35 6.43
N LEU A 155 2.46 -1.86 5.62
CA LEU A 155 2.73 -2.73 4.49
C LEU A 155 2.80 -1.88 3.22
N LYS A 156 3.92 -1.98 2.50
CA LYS A 156 4.12 -1.33 1.20
C LYS A 156 4.37 -2.42 0.17
N LEU A 157 3.57 -2.44 -0.89
CA LEU A 157 3.65 -3.46 -1.93
C LEU A 157 3.61 -2.78 -3.31
N SER A 158 4.35 -3.33 -4.26
CA SER A 158 4.35 -2.90 -5.64
C SER A 158 4.64 -4.05 -6.58
N SER A 159 4.10 -3.98 -7.79
CA SER A 159 4.48 -4.87 -8.88
C SER A 159 4.84 -4.05 -10.11
N GLU A 160 5.89 -4.50 -10.80
CA GLU A 160 6.14 -4.10 -12.18
C GLU A 160 5.10 -4.75 -13.11
N PRO A 161 4.91 -4.22 -14.34
CA PRO A 161 3.91 -4.76 -15.25
C PRO A 161 4.26 -6.20 -15.67
N ALA A 162 3.61 -7.20 -15.05
CA ALA A 162 3.77 -8.61 -15.37
C ALA A 162 2.49 -9.43 -15.05
N LEU A 163 2.32 -10.57 -15.73
CA LEU A 163 1.30 -11.58 -15.42
C LEU A 163 1.96 -12.94 -15.17
N PRO A 164 1.53 -13.72 -14.15
CA PRO A 164 0.65 -13.35 -13.04
C PRO A 164 1.39 -12.45 -12.02
N ALA A 165 0.71 -11.42 -11.51
CA ALA A 165 1.32 -10.42 -10.64
C ALA A 165 1.52 -10.97 -9.21
N VAL A 166 2.71 -11.50 -8.93
CA VAL A 166 3.23 -11.52 -7.56
C VAL A 166 3.52 -10.07 -7.20
N ILE A 167 2.89 -9.56 -6.13
CA ILE A 167 3.16 -8.20 -5.66
C ILE A 167 4.17 -8.28 -4.53
N GLU A 168 5.26 -7.54 -4.65
CA GLU A 168 6.38 -7.61 -3.72
C GLU A 168 6.55 -6.31 -2.94
N GLY A 169 7.21 -6.36 -1.79
CA GLY A 169 7.57 -5.16 -1.08
C GLY A 169 8.07 -5.43 0.34
N CYS A 170 7.62 -4.60 1.28
CA CYS A 170 8.16 -4.57 2.62
C CYS A 170 7.12 -4.28 3.71
N LEU A 171 7.42 -4.76 4.91
CA LEU A 171 6.74 -4.42 6.14
C LEU A 171 7.61 -3.48 6.97
N ILE A 172 7.03 -2.37 7.40
CA ILE A 172 7.69 -1.37 8.24
C ILE A 172 7.08 -1.46 9.64
N ILE A 173 7.90 -1.76 10.64
CA ILE A 173 7.52 -1.85 12.04
C ILE A 173 8.11 -0.64 12.78
N PRO A 174 7.28 0.30 13.29
CA PRO A 174 7.77 1.40 14.12
C PRO A 174 8.32 0.86 15.45
N LYS A 175 9.37 1.50 15.98
CA LYS A 175 9.91 1.23 17.32
C LYS A 175 9.35 2.19 18.35
#